data_AF-A0A940C5J7-F1
#
_entry.id   AF-A0A940C5J7-F1
#
_cell.length_a   1.000
_cell.length_b   1.000
_cell.length_c   1.000
_cell.angle_alpha   90.00
_cell.angle_beta   90.00
_cell.angle_gamma   90.00
#
_symmetry.space_group_name_H-M   'P 1'
#
loop_
_entity.id
_entity.type
_entity.pdbx_description
1 polymer ?
#
loop_
_entity_poly.entity_id
_entity_poly.type
_entity_poly.pdbx_seq_one_letter_code
_entity_poly.pdbx_strand_id
1 'polypeptide(L)'
;MSARRSGCTATFDELNKFFTLSNMPVATSWYWNNIYGWDPGEGKVDYEGMQVMRTLATNMVFLMESIALGKEKNGLPEYEDRVWTNFTR
;
A
#
# COMPACT_ATOMS: atom_id res chain seq x y z
N MET A 1 13.22 -8.14 -11.35
CA MET A 1 13.41 -9.37 -10.55
C MET A 1 12.68 -9.22 -9.20
N SER A 2 11.41 -9.63 -9.05
CA SER A 2 10.69 -9.63 -7.76
C SER A 2 11.26 -10.73 -6.84
N ALA A 3 12.46 -10.50 -6.29
CA ALA A 3 13.42 -11.51 -5.82
C ALA A 3 13.23 -12.89 -6.51
N ARG A 4 13.44 -12.84 -7.81
CA ARG A 4 13.21 -13.81 -8.89
C ARG A 4 11.77 -14.20 -9.27
N ARG A 5 10.78 -14.35 -8.38
CA ARG A 5 9.34 -14.39 -8.74
C ARG A 5 8.33 -14.12 -7.62
N SER A 6 8.71 -13.97 -6.35
CA SER A 6 7.84 -13.43 -5.27
C SER A 6 8.59 -13.23 -3.94
N GLY A 7 9.92 -13.37 -3.90
CA GLY A 7 10.67 -13.34 -2.62
C GLY A 7 10.66 -11.99 -1.89
N CYS A 8 10.15 -10.94 -2.53
CA CYS A 8 9.99 -9.62 -1.93
C CYS A 8 8.60 -9.39 -1.32
N THR A 9 7.66 -10.35 -1.36
CA THR A 9 6.33 -10.17 -0.77
C THR A 9 6.42 -9.95 0.74
N ALA A 10 7.26 -10.72 1.45
CA ALA A 10 7.50 -10.52 2.87
C ALA A 10 8.07 -9.13 3.18
N THR A 11 9.01 -8.64 2.35
CA THR A 11 9.55 -7.28 2.48
C THR A 11 8.48 -6.22 2.22
N PHE A 12 7.61 -6.44 1.24
CA PHE A 12 6.49 -5.56 0.95
C PHE A 12 5.48 -5.51 2.12
N ASP A 13 5.16 -6.66 2.69
CA ASP A 13 4.27 -6.76 3.86
C ASP A 13 4.88 -6.07 5.08
N GLU A 14 6.19 -6.23 5.30
CA GLU A 14 6.92 -5.50 6.35
C GLU A 14 6.92 -3.99 6.13
N LEU A 15 7.08 -3.52 4.89
CA LEU A 15 6.98 -2.09 4.58
C LEU A 15 5.58 -1.54 4.89
N ASN A 16 4.52 -2.30 4.61
CA ASN A 16 3.16 -1.90 4.94
C ASN A 16 2.89 -1.80 6.45
N LYS A 17 3.68 -2.48 7.29
CA LYS A 17 3.62 -2.29 8.75
C LYS A 17 3.93 -0.84 9.12
N PHE A 18 4.89 -0.18 8.47
CA PHE A 18 5.21 1.22 8.79
C PHE A 18 4.07 2.17 8.44
N PHE A 19 3.42 1.96 7.31
CA PHE A 19 2.26 2.76 6.91
C PHE A 19 1.10 2.58 7.90
N THR A 20 0.77 1.33 8.23
CA THR A 20 -0.33 1.04 9.17
C THR A 20 -0.03 1.52 10.60
N LEU A 21 1.21 1.39 11.08
CA LEU A 21 1.66 1.93 12.36
C LEU A 21 1.60 3.47 12.42
N SER A 22 1.73 4.14 11.27
CA SER A 22 1.69 5.61 11.16
C SER A 22 0.29 6.15 10.84
N ASN A 23 -0.76 5.33 11.02
CA ASN A 23 -2.15 5.67 10.65
C ASN A 23 -2.32 6.07 9.17
N MET A 24 -1.46 5.58 8.28
CA MET A 24 -1.56 5.85 6.85
C MET A 24 -2.49 4.84 6.17
N PRO A 25 -3.55 5.29 5.48
CA PRO A 25 -4.41 4.40 4.70
C PRO A 25 -3.63 3.77 3.53
N VAL A 26 -3.75 2.45 3.38
CA VAL A 26 -3.09 1.69 2.30
C VAL A 26 -4.13 1.32 1.25
N ALA A 27 -3.91 1.73 0.01
CA ALA A 27 -4.73 1.30 -1.13
C ALA A 27 -4.41 -0.15 -1.51
N THR A 28 -5.45 -0.92 -1.82
CA THR A 28 -5.34 -2.34 -2.18
C THR A 28 -5.54 -2.55 -3.68
N SER A 29 -5.21 -3.75 -4.15
CA SER A 29 -5.64 -4.26 -5.46
C SER A 29 -6.21 -5.67 -5.28
N TRP A 30 -6.62 -6.31 -6.37
CA TRP A 30 -7.25 -7.64 -6.33
C TRP A 30 -6.23 -8.79 -6.21
N TYR A 31 -4.93 -8.51 -6.35
CA TYR A 31 -3.85 -9.48 -6.17
C TYR A 31 -2.53 -8.82 -5.70
N TRP A 32 -1.42 -9.56 -5.68
CA TRP A 32 -0.12 -9.04 -5.28
C TRP A 32 0.28 -7.82 -6.12
N ASN A 33 0.46 -6.67 -5.44
CA ASN A 33 0.85 -5.38 -6.02
C ASN A 33 2.30 -5.41 -6.54
N ASN A 34 2.54 -6.22 -7.58
CA ASN A 34 3.84 -6.52 -8.12
C ASN A 34 3.75 -6.80 -9.62
N ILE A 35 4.88 -6.65 -10.29
CA ILE A 35 5.03 -6.92 -11.72
C ILE A 35 6.36 -7.62 -11.98
N TYR A 36 6.37 -8.55 -12.92
CA TYR A 36 7.55 -9.33 -13.28
C TYR A 36 8.20 -8.80 -14.56
N GLY A 37 9.49 -8.50 -14.46
CA GLY A 37 10.36 -8.17 -15.59
C GLY A 37 11.83 -8.33 -15.19
N TRP A 38 12.64 -8.83 -16.12
CA TRP A 38 14.09 -8.89 -15.97
C TRP A 38 14.73 -7.63 -16.53
N ASP A 39 14.44 -7.31 -17.79
CA ASP A 39 14.96 -6.14 -18.48
C ASP A 39 13.95 -4.97 -18.52
N PRO A 40 14.43 -3.71 -18.67
CA PRO A 40 13.56 -2.56 -18.87
C PRO A 40 12.59 -2.79 -20.03
N GLY A 41 11.29 -2.69 -19.74
CA GLY A 41 10.22 -2.87 -20.72
C GLY A 41 9.56 -4.25 -20.71
N GLU A 42 10.20 -5.29 -20.14
CA GLU A 42 9.58 -6.62 -20.03
C GLU A 42 8.38 -6.65 -19.08
N GLY A 43 8.32 -5.76 -18.08
CA GLY A 43 7.13 -5.63 -17.25
C GLY A 43 5.86 -5.36 -18.07
N LYS A 44 5.97 -4.78 -19.27
CA LYS A 44 4.81 -4.52 -20.14
C LYS A 44 4.16 -5.78 -20.70
N VAL A 45 4.88 -6.91 -20.73
CA VAL A 45 4.34 -8.19 -21.18
C VAL A 45 3.78 -9.05 -20.03
N ASP A 46 3.94 -8.60 -18.78
CA ASP A 46 3.20 -9.14 -17.63
C ASP A 46 1.80 -8.54 -17.60
N TYR A 47 0.90 -9.08 -18.43
CA TYR A 47 -0.45 -8.55 -18.60
C TYR A 47 -1.28 -8.58 -17.31
N GLU A 48 -1.09 -9.62 -16.49
CA GLU A 48 -1.76 -9.75 -15.19
C GLU A 48 -1.22 -8.70 -14.21
N GLY A 49 0.10 -8.59 -14.06
CA GLY A 49 0.73 -7.56 -13.24
C GLY A 49 0.33 -6.14 -13.68
N MET A 50 0.28 -5.88 -14.99
CA MET A 50 -0.21 -4.61 -15.52
C MET A 50 -1.69 -4.35 -15.18
N GLN A 51 -2.54 -5.37 -15.16
CA GLN A 51 -3.93 -5.23 -14.71
C GLN A 51 -3.99 -4.90 -13.22
N VAL A 52 -3.22 -5.60 -12.39
CA VAL A 52 -3.11 -5.34 -10.95
C VAL A 52 -2.66 -3.90 -10.68
N MET A 53 -1.65 -3.41 -11.40
CA MET A 53 -1.12 -2.06 -11.25
C MET A 53 -2.11 -0.98 -11.70
N ARG A 54 -2.90 -1.24 -12.75
CA ARG A 54 -4.00 -0.32 -13.14
C ARG A 54 -5.08 -0.25 -12.07
N THR A 55 -5.51 -1.40 -11.53
CA THR A 55 -6.49 -1.43 -10.45
C THR A 55 -5.96 -0.74 -9.18
N LEU A 56 -4.70 -0.98 -8.82
CA LEU A 56 -4.05 -0.30 -7.70
C LEU A 56 -4.07 1.22 -7.90
N ALA A 57 -3.69 1.71 -9.08
CA ALA A 57 -3.71 3.13 -9.39
C ALA A 57 -5.13 3.72 -9.27
N THR A 58 -6.15 3.04 -9.79
CA THR A 58 -7.55 3.46 -9.65
C THR A 58 -7.97 3.55 -8.18
N ASN A 59 -7.62 2.55 -7.37
CA ASN A 59 -7.95 2.54 -5.95
C ASN A 59 -7.19 3.63 -5.16
N MET A 60 -5.93 3.88 -5.52
CA MET A 60 -5.14 4.97 -4.93
C MET A 60 -5.76 6.34 -5.22
N VAL A 61 -6.14 6.61 -6.47
CA VAL A 61 -6.78 7.88 -6.86
C VAL A 61 -8.06 8.09 -6.07
N PHE A 62 -8.95 7.08 -6.06
CA PHE A 62 -10.19 7.14 -5.30
C PHE A 62 -9.97 7.40 -3.81
N LEU A 63 -8.99 6.71 -3.20
CA LEU A 63 -8.67 6.88 -1.79
C LEU A 63 -8.14 8.29 -1.48
N MET A 64 -7.23 8.81 -2.31
CA MET A 64 -6.68 10.17 -2.15
C MET A 64 -7.77 11.23 -2.26
N GLU A 65 -8.65 11.12 -3.26
CA GLU A 65 -9.79 12.03 -3.44
C GLU A 65 -10.77 11.94 -2.26
N SER A 66 -11.06 10.73 -1.77
CA SER A 66 -11.94 10.51 -0.63
C SER A 66 -11.38 11.11 0.66
N ILE A 67 -10.06 10.99 0.90
CA ILE A 67 -9.39 11.62 2.05
C ILE A 67 -9.42 13.14 1.92
N ALA A 68 -9.17 13.69 0.73
CA ALA A 68 -9.23 15.13 0.50
C ALA A 68 -10.63 15.69 0.77
N LEU A 69 -11.66 15.03 0.23
CA LEU A 69 -13.06 15.39 0.44
C LEU A 69 -13.46 15.24 1.92
N GLY A 70 -13.05 14.15 2.56
CA GLY A 70 -13.31 13.91 3.98
C GLY A 70 -12.67 14.97 4.87
N LYS A 71 -11.43 15.36 4.55
CA LYS A 71 -10.72 16.45 5.24
C LYS A 71 -11.43 17.79 5.06
N GLU A 72 -11.94 18.08 3.87
CA GLU A 72 -12.69 19.32 3.60
C GLU A 72 -14.01 19.37 4.40
N LYS A 73 -14.75 18.27 4.44
CA LYS A 73 -16.07 18.21 5.08
C LYS A 73 -16.02 18.07 6.60
N ASN A 74 -15.13 17.22 7.09
CA ASN A 74 -15.11 16.76 8.48
C ASN A 74 -13.84 17.14 9.24
N GLY A 75 -12.84 17.74 8.57
CA GLY A 75 -11.52 17.95 9.15
C GLY A 75 -10.68 16.67 9.22
N LEU A 76 -9.52 16.77 9.86
CA LEU A 76 -8.69 15.60 10.16
C LEU A 76 -9.19 14.93 11.45
N PRO A 77 -9.13 13.59 11.55
CA PRO A 77 -9.45 12.89 12.78
C PRO A 77 -8.51 13.30 13.91
N GLU A 78 -9.07 13.44 15.11
CA GLU A 78 -8.31 13.60 16.35
C GLU A 78 -8.05 12.23 16.96
N TYR A 79 -6.86 12.05 17.54
CA TYR A 79 -6.43 10.78 18.14
C TYR A 79 -6.18 10.99 19.63
N GLU A 80 -6.41 9.94 20.41
CA GLU A 80 -6.06 9.91 21.83
C GLU A 80 -4.55 10.03 22.04
N ASP A 81 -4.16 10.58 23.19
CA ASP A 81 -2.77 10.62 23.60
C ASP A 81 -2.21 9.21 23.76
N ARG A 82 -0.97 9.01 23.29
CA ARG A 82 -0.32 7.71 23.34
C ARG A 82 -0.01 7.32 24.80
N VAL A 83 -0.66 6.25 25.28
CA VAL A 83 -0.36 5.68 26.60
C VAL A 83 0.80 4.69 26.50
N TRP A 84 1.89 4.98 27.21
CA TRP A 84 3.03 4.06 27.33
C TRP A 84 2.86 3.18 28.56
N THR A 85 2.90 1.87 28.37
CA THR A 85 2.95 0.90 29.47
C THR A 85 4.14 -0.01 29.29
N ASN A 86 4.92 -0.19 30.35
CA ASN A 86 5.99 -1.17 30.35
C ASN A 86 5.40 -2.55 30.61
N PHE A 87 5.86 -3.56 29.87
CA PHE A 87 5.62 -4.96 30.21
C PHE A 87 6.32 -5.24 31.54
N THR A 88 5.57 -5.10 32.64
CA THR A 88 6.03 -5.52 33.96
C THR A 88 6.02 -7.04 33.99
N ARG A 89 7.13 -7.62 34.43
CA ARG A 89 7.39 -9.07 34.39
C ARG A 89 6.52 -9.84 35.35
#